data_AF-A0A327RWU6-F1
#
_entry.id   AF-A0A327RWU6-F1
#
_cell.length_a   1.000
_cell.length_b   1.000
_cell.length_c   1.000
_cell.angle_alpha   90.00
_cell.angle_beta   90.00
_cell.angle_gamma   90.00
#
_symmetry.space_group_name_H-M   'P 1'
#
loop_
_entity.id
_entity.type
_entity.pdbx_description
1 polymer ?
#
loop_
_entity_poly.entity_id
_entity_poly.type
_entity_poly.pdbx_seq_one_letter_code
_entity_poly.pdbx_strand_id
1 'polypeptide(L)'
;MIKTTKAGIILYVFSFLLTGCAKGPITPNDPATANHQSSTAPYDKDRLQKIEKFISISWETPIDKVIYNDKKQDFTFGSDGEIIMSREKIENLYDSANEYKLKHEK
;
A
#
# COMPACT_ATOMS: atom_id res chain seq x y z
N MET A 1 46.79 -45.05 7.68
CA MET A 1 46.29 -45.17 6.29
C MET A 1 44.80 -44.87 6.32
N ILE A 2 44.37 -43.88 5.54
CA ILE A 2 43.05 -43.21 5.56
C ILE A 2 42.05 -43.94 4.66
N LYS A 3 40.75 -43.91 5.00
CA LYS A 3 39.57 -43.74 4.10
C LYS A 3 38.29 -43.71 4.96
N THR A 4 37.77 -42.54 5.37
CA THR A 4 36.67 -41.76 4.72
C THR A 4 35.56 -42.65 4.16
N THR A 5 34.27 -42.44 4.47
CA THR A 5 33.47 -41.34 3.93
C THR A 5 32.11 -41.28 4.65
N LYS A 6 31.76 -40.16 5.29
CA LYS A 6 30.44 -39.91 5.88
C LYS A 6 29.64 -38.96 4.99
N ALA A 7 28.39 -39.36 4.73
CA ALA A 7 27.18 -38.60 4.43
C ALA A 7 27.30 -37.31 3.62
N GLY A 8 26.71 -37.36 2.42
CA GLY A 8 26.56 -36.24 1.50
C GLY A 8 25.79 -35.07 2.10
N ILE A 9 26.39 -33.89 1.93
CA ILE A 9 25.74 -32.60 2.09
C ILE A 9 25.31 -32.18 0.68
N ILE A 10 24.03 -32.37 0.37
CA ILE A 10 23.38 -31.69 -0.75
C ILE A 10 22.47 -30.64 -0.10
N LEU A 11 22.94 -29.40 -0.08
CA LEU A 11 22.10 -28.24 0.22
C LEU A 11 22.21 -27.30 -0.97
N TYR A 12 21.19 -27.39 -1.81
CA TYR A 12 20.94 -26.60 -3.00
C TYR A 12 21.01 -25.11 -2.64
N VAL A 13 22.07 -24.43 -3.07
CA VAL A 13 22.12 -22.96 -3.11
C VAL A 13 21.29 -22.53 -4.32
N PHE A 14 20.01 -22.26 -4.09
CA PHE A 14 19.12 -21.66 -5.07
C PHE A 14 19.45 -20.16 -5.15
N SER A 15 20.49 -19.84 -5.92
CA SER A 15 20.83 -18.46 -6.27
C SER A 15 19.76 -17.90 -7.19
N PHE A 16 18.81 -17.14 -6.62
CA PHE A 16 17.91 -16.30 -7.40
C PHE A 16 18.72 -15.16 -8.03
N LEU A 17 19.09 -15.36 -9.30
CA LEU A 17 19.53 -14.35 -10.25
C LEU A 17 18.38 -13.39 -10.55
N LEU A 18 18.29 -12.23 -9.90
CA LEU A 18 17.53 -11.08 -10.42
C LEU A 18 18.12 -9.76 -9.92
N THR A 19 19.27 -9.35 -10.46
CA THR A 19 19.69 -7.94 -10.45
C THR A 19 20.15 -7.54 -11.83
N GLY A 20 19.30 -6.77 -12.50
CA GLY A 20 19.56 -6.16 -13.80
C GLY A 20 18.41 -5.27 -14.23
N CYS A 21 18.00 -4.31 -13.40
CA CYS A 21 17.18 -3.20 -13.88
C CYS A 21 18.01 -2.41 -14.90
N ALA A 22 17.72 -2.60 -16.19
CA ALA A 22 18.20 -1.72 -17.23
C ALA A 22 17.63 -0.31 -16.97
N LYS A 23 18.49 0.63 -16.58
CA LYS A 23 18.14 2.05 -16.53
C LYS A 23 18.08 2.56 -17.97
N GLY A 24 16.92 2.37 -18.61
CA GLY A 24 16.63 2.98 -19.90
C GLY A 24 16.71 4.51 -19.80
N PRO A 25 17.18 5.21 -20.84
CA PRO A 25 17.17 6.67 -20.86
C PRO A 25 15.71 7.16 -20.84
N ILE A 26 15.41 8.01 -19.87
CA ILE A 26 14.21 8.85 -19.84
C ILE A 26 14.20 9.70 -21.11
N THR A 27 13.33 9.35 -22.06
CA THR A 27 12.90 10.26 -23.12
C THR A 27 12.06 11.38 -22.49
N PRO A 28 12.43 12.65 -22.67
CA PRO A 28 11.60 13.77 -22.24
C PRO A 28 10.57 13.99 -23.34
N ASN A 29 9.29 13.70 -23.08
CA ASN A 29 8.11 14.31 -23.72
C ASN A 29 6.84 13.50 -23.40
N ASP A 30 6.41 13.53 -22.15
CA ASP A 30 5.02 13.18 -21.83
C ASP A 30 4.43 14.26 -20.91
N PRO A 31 3.53 15.14 -21.39
CA PRO A 31 2.82 16.10 -20.57
C PRO A 31 1.60 15.41 -19.94
N ALA A 32 1.84 14.40 -19.10
CA ALA A 32 0.77 13.71 -18.37
C ALA A 32 1.07 13.52 -16.87
N THR A 33 2.15 14.11 -16.35
CA THR A 33 2.47 14.08 -14.91
C THR A 33 2.20 15.43 -14.26
N ALA A 34 0.96 15.91 -14.37
CA ALA A 34 0.49 16.99 -13.52
C ALA A 34 -0.08 16.38 -12.22
N ASN A 35 0.60 16.65 -11.12
CA ASN A 35 0.08 16.62 -9.75
C ASN A 35 -0.07 15.25 -9.04
N HIS A 36 1.02 14.51 -8.88
CA HIS A 36 1.27 13.90 -7.55
C HIS A 36 2.05 14.91 -6.72
N GLN A 37 1.34 15.97 -6.34
CA GLN A 37 1.80 16.89 -5.32
C GLN A 37 1.69 16.14 -4.00
N SER A 38 2.77 15.42 -3.65
CA SER A 38 3.01 14.93 -2.30
C SER A 38 3.02 16.16 -1.38
N SER A 39 1.82 16.52 -0.95
CA SER A 39 1.55 17.69 -0.13
C SER A 39 2.01 17.35 1.28
N THR A 40 3.12 17.96 1.69
CA THR A 40 3.62 17.96 3.07
C THR A 40 2.80 18.87 3.99
N ALA A 41 1.61 19.30 3.55
CA ALA A 41 0.68 20.01 4.41
C ALA A 41 0.13 19.06 5.50
N PRO A 42 -0.09 19.55 6.74
CA PRO A 42 -0.74 18.75 7.77
C PRO A 42 -2.08 18.23 7.24
N TYR A 43 -2.26 16.92 7.33
CA TYR A 43 -3.44 16.24 6.81
C TYR A 43 -4.71 16.81 7.45
N ASP A 44 -5.70 17.15 6.62
CA ASP A 44 -6.97 17.71 7.08
C ASP A 44 -7.66 16.71 8.02
N LYS A 45 -7.75 17.08 9.29
CA LYS A 45 -8.30 16.25 10.36
C LYS A 45 -9.76 15.88 10.08
N ASP A 46 -10.51 16.76 9.44
CA ASP A 46 -11.92 16.51 9.12
C ASP A 46 -12.05 15.45 8.01
N ARG A 47 -11.12 15.47 7.03
CA ARG A 47 -11.05 14.46 5.97
C ARG A 47 -10.61 13.10 6.52
N LEU A 48 -9.61 13.08 7.41
CA LEU A 48 -9.16 11.85 8.07
C LEU A 48 -10.32 11.15 8.78
N GLN A 49 -11.11 11.87 9.58
CA GLN A 49 -12.25 11.29 10.31
C GLN A 49 -13.33 10.74 9.37
N LYS A 50 -13.56 11.37 8.23
CA LYS A 50 -14.50 10.86 7.22
C LYS A 50 -14.00 9.55 6.61
N ILE A 51 -12.70 9.47 6.35
CA ILE A 51 -12.06 8.27 5.82
C ILE A 51 -12.03 7.14 6.85
N GLU A 52 -11.73 7.43 8.11
CA GLU A 52 -11.80 6.43 9.20
C GLU A 52 -13.21 5.86 9.33
N LYS A 53 -14.24 6.73 9.27
CA LYS A 53 -15.64 6.29 9.25
C LYS A 53 -15.99 5.46 8.01
N PHE A 54 -15.50 5.86 6.85
CA PHE A 54 -15.69 5.10 5.61
C PHE A 54 -15.10 3.69 5.75
N ILE A 55 -13.86 3.57 6.23
CA ILE A 55 -13.22 2.27 6.49
C ILE A 55 -14.07 1.46 7.49
N SER A 56 -14.46 2.07 8.60
CA SER A 56 -15.25 1.42 9.65
C SER A 56 -16.56 0.83 9.12
N ILE A 57 -17.25 1.55 8.24
CA ILE A 57 -18.50 1.08 7.63
C ILE A 57 -18.23 0.03 6.55
N SER A 58 -17.31 0.30 5.62
CA SER A 58 -17.06 -0.56 4.46
C SER A 58 -16.46 -1.92 4.83
N TRP A 59 -15.75 -2.02 5.95
CA TRP A 59 -15.15 -3.27 6.45
C TRP A 59 -15.74 -3.73 7.77
N GLU A 60 -16.89 -3.19 8.20
CA GLU A 60 -17.56 -3.54 9.45
C GLU A 60 -16.60 -3.55 10.67
N THR A 61 -15.60 -2.68 10.62
CA THR A 61 -14.54 -2.60 11.63
C THR A 61 -14.90 -1.51 12.62
N PRO A 62 -14.84 -1.75 13.94
CA PRO A 62 -15.03 -0.70 14.93
C PRO A 62 -14.10 0.51 14.69
N ILE A 63 -14.62 1.73 14.83
CA ILE A 63 -13.88 2.96 14.50
C ILE A 63 -12.58 3.10 15.31
N ASP A 64 -12.57 2.61 16.55
CA ASP A 64 -11.43 2.59 17.46
C ASP A 64 -10.35 1.57 17.05
N LYS A 65 -10.68 0.64 16.15
CA LYS A 65 -9.73 -0.31 15.54
C LYS A 65 -9.15 0.16 14.20
N VAL A 66 -9.57 1.32 13.70
CA VAL A 66 -8.98 1.92 12.49
C VAL A 66 -7.81 2.80 12.92
N ILE A 67 -6.59 2.40 12.58
CA ILE A 67 -5.37 3.08 13.01
C ILE A 67 -4.69 3.71 11.81
N TYR A 68 -4.49 5.02 11.85
CA TYR A 68 -3.69 5.75 10.86
C TYR A 68 -2.24 5.94 11.34
N ASN A 69 -1.28 5.49 10.52
CA ASN A 69 0.14 5.69 10.76
C ASN A 69 0.68 6.81 9.89
N ASP A 70 0.81 8.01 10.47
CA ASP A 70 1.27 9.20 9.74
C ASP A 70 2.72 9.08 9.23
N LYS A 71 3.58 8.31 9.88
CA LYS A 71 4.97 8.13 9.42
C LYS A 71 5.04 7.29 8.14
N LYS A 72 4.16 6.31 8.01
CA LYS A 72 4.09 5.43 6.84
C LYS A 72 3.04 5.86 5.82
N GLN A 73 2.14 6.78 6.21
CA GLN A 73 0.97 7.20 5.46
C GLN A 73 0.06 6.01 5.11
N ASP A 74 -0.19 5.13 6.09
CA ASP A 74 -0.98 3.89 5.90
C ASP A 74 -2.09 3.77 6.95
N PHE A 75 -3.18 3.11 6.58
CA PHE A 75 -4.24 2.68 7.47
C PHE A 75 -4.11 1.19 7.80
N THR A 76 -4.32 0.84 9.07
CA THR A 76 -4.41 -0.54 9.55
C THR A 76 -5.79 -0.78 10.16
N PHE A 77 -6.47 -1.83 9.74
CA PHE A 77 -7.83 -2.18 10.20
C PHE A 77 -8.15 -3.67 9.95
N GLY A 78 -9.36 -4.11 10.28
CA GLY A 78 -9.77 -5.51 10.30
C GLY A 78 -9.76 -6.10 11.72
N SER A 79 -10.25 -7.34 11.87
CA SER A 79 -10.50 -7.98 13.17
C SER A 79 -9.29 -7.92 14.11
N ASP A 80 -8.09 -8.06 13.55
CA ASP A 80 -6.80 -8.03 14.24
C ASP A 80 -5.73 -7.15 13.55
N GLY A 81 -6.14 -6.14 12.76
CA GLY A 81 -5.21 -5.28 12.03
C GLY A 81 -4.51 -5.97 10.85
N GLU A 82 -5.13 -6.99 10.27
CA GLU A 82 -4.62 -7.77 9.15
C GLU A 82 -4.56 -6.97 7.83
N ILE A 83 -5.40 -5.93 7.70
CA ILE A 83 -5.50 -5.13 6.50
C ILE A 83 -4.67 -3.87 6.68
N ILE A 84 -3.64 -3.73 5.83
CA ILE A 84 -2.82 -2.52 5.73
C ILE A 84 -2.99 -1.97 4.32
N MET A 85 -3.44 -0.72 4.21
CA MET A 85 -3.57 -0.04 2.92
C MET A 85 -2.95 1.35 3.01
N SER A 86 -2.26 1.76 1.95
CA SER A 86 -1.77 3.13 1.87
C SER A 86 -2.91 4.14 1.88
N ARG A 87 -2.62 5.32 2.43
CA ARG A 87 -3.52 6.45 2.47
C ARG A 87 -4.06 6.79 1.08
N GLU A 88 -3.18 6.85 0.09
CA GLU A 88 -3.54 7.13 -1.29
C GLU A 88 -4.59 6.14 -1.81
N LYS A 89 -4.40 4.84 -1.55
CA LYS A 89 -5.33 3.81 -2.00
C LYS A 89 -6.71 3.96 -1.35
N ILE A 90 -6.75 4.21 -0.05
CA ILE A 90 -8.00 4.43 0.68
C ILE A 90 -8.70 5.71 0.22
N GLU A 91 -7.94 6.79 0.01
CA GLU A 91 -8.49 8.05 -0.50
C GLU A 91 -9.12 7.87 -1.87
N ASN A 92 -8.44 7.16 -2.78
CA ASN A 92 -8.98 6.84 -4.10
C ASN A 92 -10.26 5.99 -4.01
N LEU A 93 -10.32 5.02 -3.09
CA LEU A 93 -11.53 4.22 -2.85
C LEU A 93 -12.68 5.08 -2.31
N TYR A 94 -12.39 5.97 -1.36
CA TYR A 94 -13.35 6.90 -0.80
C TYR A 94 -13.91 7.86 -1.87
N ASP A 95 -13.03 8.48 -2.66
CA ASP A 95 -13.43 9.41 -3.70
C ASP A 95 -14.23 8.70 -4.81
N SER A 96 -13.82 7.50 -5.22
CA SER A 96 -14.55 6.69 -6.21
C SER A 96 -15.94 6.28 -5.73
N ALA A 97 -16.07 5.88 -4.46
CA ALA A 97 -17.35 5.51 -3.87
C ALA A 97 -18.32 6.71 -3.82
N ASN A 98 -17.80 7.90 -3.53
CA ASN A 98 -18.61 9.12 -3.50
C ASN A 98 -18.96 9.63 -4.91
N GLU A 99 -18.07 9.47 -5.89
CA GLU A 99 -18.34 9.83 -7.28
C GLU A 99 -19.44 8.94 -7.89
N TYR A 100 -19.46 7.65 -7.55
CA TYR A 100 -20.53 6.74 -7.94
C TYR A 100 -21.90 7.26 -7.47
N LYS A 101 -21.98 7.67 -6.20
CA LYS A 101 -23.19 8.27 -5.62
C LYS A 101 -23.66 9.50 -6.38
N LEU A 102 -22.74 10.38 -6.77
CA LEU A 102 -23.07 11.60 -7.51
C LEU A 102 -23.59 11.34 -8.94
N LYS A 103 -23.15 10.25 -9.58
CA LYS A 103 -23.49 9.94 -10.97
C LYS A 103 -24.74 9.07 -11.14
N HIS A 104 -25.06 8.21 -10.18
CA HIS A 104 -26.06 7.14 -10.37
C HIS A 104 -27.30 7.21 -9.48
N GLU A 105 -27.34 8.07 -8.45
CA GLU A 105 -28.51 8.24 -7.56
C GLU A 105 -29.35 9.51 -7.89
N LYS A 106 -29.27 10.03 -9.13
CA LYS A 106 -30.07 11.19 -9.57
C LYS A 106 -31.44 10.81 -10.12
#